data_AF-A0A4R0ZNJ8-F1
#
_entry.id   AF-A0A4R0ZNJ8-F1
#
_cell.length_a   1.000
_cell.length_b   1.000
_cell.length_c   1.000
_cell.angle_alpha   90.00
_cell.angle_beta   90.00
_cell.angle_gamma   90.00
#
_symmetry.space_group_name_H-M   'P 1'
#
loop_
_entity.id
_entity.type
_entity.pdbx_description
1 polymer ?
#
loop_
_entity_poly.entity_id
_entity_poly.type
_entity_poly.pdbx_seq_one_letter_code
_entity_poly.pdbx_strand_id
1 'polypeptide(L)'
;METINWKKKMEEQLRRSGFTLEVENMANIGMTEIHASSSPLISYPLRIRLYVRMGWLMCTVDATTVDRSEDHPLFERMIAAVFERIVRHLYHAYDFHVLTYIGNTGNYIAPKDSDTGEIVRLLAQIWNDRSYLHLETYEEFPALYVTPPWAHQAYAIESTDDEWIIYAGRSGRQATDYRADGVELRPHRLAEGDLFFPVDRISKQHGPLALAEWLRLERREVEDFMLAFMRTIRKFDPSFGFAWGGTDTFFHGVPVEPYAQVLRLESGKRRYRVMNNSAKRLFAVADDPVVCLKEVEQTLRTVRLPENRVSALGQLVMGVWQQFESDESTYIQEVAYRGISKFQIEEKIGHALSNQQRIRWVEKTDSHQSIIEYAHLRISFPKRPPGIVTVEPIESTYERGAL
;
A
#
# COMPACT_ATOMS: atom_id res chain seq x y z
N MET A 1 -29.42 6.91 38.26
CA MET A 1 -28.76 5.83 37.50
C MET A 1 -27.27 6.15 37.53
N GLU A 2 -26.46 5.33 38.19
CA GLU A 2 -25.01 5.57 38.30
C GLU A 2 -24.39 5.46 36.90
N THR A 3 -23.69 6.50 36.44
CA THR A 3 -23.01 6.49 35.14
C THR A 3 -21.80 5.57 35.24
N ILE A 4 -21.90 4.35 34.71
CA ILE A 4 -20.83 3.36 34.76
C ILE A 4 -19.66 3.88 33.90
N ASN A 5 -18.49 4.08 34.52
CA ASN A 5 -17.29 4.57 33.85
C ASN A 5 -16.51 3.41 33.20
N TRP A 6 -16.43 3.41 31.87
CA TRP A 6 -15.75 2.37 31.10
C TRP A 6 -14.25 2.26 31.41
N LYS A 7 -13.56 3.37 31.73
CA LYS A 7 -12.13 3.36 32.07
C LYS A 7 -11.88 2.61 33.38
N LYS A 8 -12.75 2.81 34.37
CA LYS A 8 -12.72 2.06 35.64
C LYS A 8 -13.02 0.57 35.41
N LYS A 9 -13.96 0.25 34.52
CA LYS A 9 -14.23 -1.15 34.15
C LYS A 9 -13.07 -1.81 33.40
N MET A 10 -12.38 -1.07 32.55
CA MET A 10 -11.15 -1.52 31.90
C MET A 10 -10.05 -1.83 32.93
N GLU A 11 -9.83 -0.94 33.89
CA GLU A 11 -8.90 -1.17 35.01
C GLU A 11 -9.25 -2.44 35.79
N GLU A 12 -10.53 -2.63 36.17
CA GLU A 12 -11.01 -3.83 36.87
C GLU A 12 -10.70 -5.11 36.07
N GLN A 13 -10.89 -5.11 34.75
CA GLN A 13 -10.61 -6.28 33.90
C GLN A 13 -9.11 -6.55 33.71
N LEU A 14 -8.29 -5.49 33.67
CA LEU A 14 -6.83 -5.62 33.65
C LEU A 14 -6.33 -6.25 34.96
N ARG A 15 -6.83 -5.80 36.13
CA ARG A 15 -6.51 -6.42 37.42
C ARG A 15 -6.95 -7.89 37.48
N ARG A 16 -8.17 -8.21 37.00
CA ARG A 16 -8.66 -9.60 36.89
C ARG A 16 -7.83 -10.47 35.96
N SER A 17 -7.14 -9.86 34.99
CA SER A 17 -6.22 -10.55 34.09
C SER A 17 -4.83 -10.77 34.70
N GLY A 18 -4.61 -10.35 35.95
CA GLY A 18 -3.40 -10.60 36.73
C GLY A 18 -2.36 -9.49 36.66
N PHE A 19 -2.69 -8.32 36.10
CA PHE A 19 -1.78 -7.18 36.09
C PHE A 19 -1.77 -6.42 37.42
N THR A 20 -0.58 -5.99 37.84
CA THR A 20 -0.43 -4.92 38.83
C THR A 20 -0.40 -3.59 38.10
N LEU A 21 -1.25 -2.64 38.54
CA LEU A 21 -1.50 -1.39 37.81
C LEU A 21 -1.13 -0.18 38.66
N GLU A 22 -0.40 0.74 38.05
CA GLU A 22 -0.26 2.14 38.46
C GLU A 22 -1.06 3.00 37.47
N VAL A 23 -1.91 3.89 37.99
CA VAL A 23 -2.91 4.62 37.20
C VAL A 23 -2.74 6.11 37.37
N GLU A 24 -2.56 6.81 36.25
CA GLU A 24 -2.46 8.26 36.18
C GLU A 24 -3.67 8.84 35.43
N ASN A 25 -4.45 9.67 36.12
CA ASN A 25 -5.61 10.33 35.52
C ASN A 25 -5.24 11.74 35.06
N MET A 26 -5.21 11.95 33.75
CA MET A 26 -4.90 13.23 33.13
C MET A 26 -6.20 13.89 32.66
N ALA A 27 -6.94 14.44 33.63
CA ALA A 27 -8.26 15.00 33.41
C ALA A 27 -8.30 16.16 32.40
N ASN A 28 -7.21 16.94 32.33
CA ASN A 28 -7.04 18.07 31.40
C ASN A 28 -7.12 17.67 29.93
N ILE A 29 -6.70 16.45 29.58
CA ILE A 29 -6.74 15.91 28.22
C ILE A 29 -7.73 14.75 28.08
N GLY A 30 -8.57 14.51 29.10
CA GLY A 30 -9.58 13.46 29.07
C GLY A 30 -9.00 12.04 28.96
N MET A 31 -7.78 11.82 29.44
CA MET A 31 -7.04 10.56 29.31
C MET A 31 -6.79 9.89 30.67
N THR A 32 -6.74 8.56 30.66
CA THR A 32 -6.20 7.76 31.78
C THR A 32 -5.05 6.92 31.24
N GLU A 33 -3.86 7.07 31.81
CA GLU A 33 -2.71 6.22 31.52
C GLU A 33 -2.56 5.17 32.61
N ILE A 34 -2.24 3.94 32.20
CA ILE A 34 -2.11 2.78 33.08
C ILE A 34 -0.77 2.12 32.75
N HIS A 35 0.11 2.08 33.74
CA HIS A 35 1.35 1.32 33.69
C HIS A 35 1.09 -0.06 34.32
N ALA A 36 1.13 -1.10 33.49
CA ALA A 36 0.85 -2.48 33.89
C ALA A 36 2.16 -3.27 33.87
N SER A 37 2.68 -3.70 35.03
CA SER A 37 4.07 -4.20 35.14
C SER A 37 4.31 -5.59 34.56
N SER A 38 3.49 -6.58 34.89
CA SER A 38 3.45 -7.89 34.24
C SER A 38 2.21 -8.68 34.70
N SER A 39 1.82 -9.67 33.91
CA SER A 39 0.80 -10.67 34.27
C SER A 39 1.32 -12.09 33.93
N PRO A 40 0.69 -13.15 34.43
CA PRO A 40 1.04 -14.52 34.06
C PRO A 40 0.97 -14.79 32.54
N LEU A 41 0.22 -13.97 31.80
CA LEU A 41 0.03 -14.10 30.36
C LEU A 41 0.91 -13.16 29.53
N ILE A 42 1.44 -12.08 30.14
CA ILE A 42 2.27 -11.07 29.48
C ILE A 42 3.38 -10.68 30.45
N SER A 43 4.62 -11.12 30.17
CA SER A 43 5.75 -11.06 31.10
C SER A 43 6.48 -9.72 31.13
N TYR A 44 6.16 -8.79 30.24
CA TYR A 44 6.78 -7.47 30.12
C TYR A 44 5.78 -6.35 30.46
N PRO A 45 6.28 -5.17 30.87
CA PRO A 45 5.44 -4.05 31.19
C PRO A 45 4.73 -3.49 29.95
N LEU A 46 3.47 -3.09 30.15
CA LEU A 46 2.63 -2.42 29.17
C LEU A 46 2.32 -1.00 29.63
N ARG A 47 2.35 -0.08 28.68
CA ARG A 47 1.75 1.25 28.80
C ARG A 47 0.42 1.23 28.07
N ILE A 48 -0.66 1.45 28.81
CA ILE A 48 -2.03 1.43 28.29
C ILE A 48 -2.63 2.83 28.44
N ARG A 49 -3.22 3.38 27.37
CA ARG A 49 -3.88 4.70 27.44
C ARG A 49 -5.34 4.58 27.04
N LEU A 50 -6.20 5.19 27.85
CA LEU A 50 -7.65 5.16 27.72
C LEU A 50 -8.18 6.57 27.47
N TYR A 51 -8.75 6.81 26.31
CA TYR A 51 -9.23 8.13 25.88
C TYR A 51 -10.40 8.01 24.90
N VAL A 52 -11.04 9.13 24.58
CA VAL A 52 -12.08 9.20 23.53
C VAL A 52 -11.54 10.04 22.38
N ARG A 53 -11.62 9.50 21.16
CA ARG A 53 -11.13 10.19 19.95
C ARG A 53 -12.03 9.84 18.76
N MET A 54 -12.53 10.84 18.05
CA MET A 54 -13.45 10.66 16.91
C MET A 54 -14.62 9.73 17.27
N GLY A 55 -15.18 9.93 18.46
CA GLY A 55 -16.30 9.13 19.00
C GLY A 55 -15.98 7.71 19.44
N TRP A 56 -14.73 7.24 19.28
CA TRP A 56 -14.32 5.90 19.73
C TRP A 56 -13.86 5.90 21.18
N LEU A 57 -14.24 4.87 21.94
CA LEU A 57 -13.62 4.52 23.21
C LEU A 57 -12.29 3.81 22.91
N MET A 58 -11.18 4.56 22.95
CA MET A 58 -9.87 4.07 22.54
C MET A 58 -9.09 3.47 23.70
N CYS A 59 -8.44 2.34 23.44
CA CYS A 59 -7.44 1.73 24.30
C CYS A 59 -6.14 1.51 23.51
N THR A 60 -5.09 2.30 23.74
CA THR A 60 -3.78 2.00 23.13
C THR A 60 -2.96 1.12 24.04
N VAL A 61 -2.19 0.20 23.46
CA VAL A 61 -1.32 -0.72 24.20
C VAL A 61 0.07 -0.71 23.57
N ASP A 62 1.06 -0.30 24.36
CA ASP A 62 2.48 -0.23 23.97
C ASP A 62 3.32 -1.06 24.94
N ALA A 63 4.32 -1.79 24.44
CA ALA A 63 5.35 -2.37 25.30
C ALA A 63 6.62 -1.52 25.26
N THR A 64 7.11 -1.15 26.44
CA THR A 64 8.26 -0.25 26.59
C THR A 64 9.61 -0.95 26.37
N THR A 65 9.64 -2.28 26.33
CA THR A 65 10.89 -3.07 26.37
C THR A 65 11.00 -4.11 25.25
N VAL A 66 10.05 -4.20 24.32
CA VAL A 66 10.03 -5.22 23.26
C VAL A 66 10.72 -4.68 22.02
N ASP A 67 11.73 -5.40 21.53
CA ASP A 67 12.40 -5.06 20.26
C ASP A 67 11.47 -5.34 19.08
N ARG A 68 11.36 -4.36 18.18
CA ARG A 68 10.37 -4.33 17.09
C ARG A 68 10.63 -5.38 16.01
N SER A 69 11.87 -5.88 15.86
CA SER A 69 12.24 -6.78 14.76
C SER A 69 12.12 -8.28 15.07
N GLU A 70 12.31 -8.72 16.33
CA GLU A 70 12.43 -10.15 16.66
C GLU A 70 11.22 -10.73 17.41
N ASP A 71 10.57 -9.95 18.28
CA ASP A 71 9.50 -10.43 19.17
C ASP A 71 8.07 -10.09 18.70
N HIS A 72 7.94 -9.35 17.60
CA HIS A 72 6.69 -8.75 17.11
C HIS A 72 5.52 -9.76 16.95
N PRO A 73 5.69 -10.94 16.30
CA PRO A 73 4.56 -11.85 16.07
C PRO A 73 4.04 -12.53 17.34
N LEU A 74 4.92 -12.80 18.32
CA LEU A 74 4.52 -13.41 19.60
C LEU A 74 3.90 -12.37 20.51
N PHE A 75 4.49 -11.17 20.57
CA PHE A 75 3.95 -10.01 21.27
C PHE A 75 2.50 -9.74 20.85
N GLU A 76 2.25 -9.61 19.55
CA GLU A 76 0.94 -9.28 19.03
C GLU A 76 -0.12 -10.33 19.43
N ARG A 77 0.21 -11.61 19.30
CA ARG A 77 -0.71 -12.71 19.64
C ARG A 77 -1.08 -12.72 21.12
N MET A 78 -0.12 -12.46 22.00
CA MET A 78 -0.35 -12.42 23.45
C MET A 78 -1.25 -11.23 23.82
N ILE A 79 -0.96 -10.04 23.28
CA ILE A 79 -1.77 -8.85 23.48
C ILE A 79 -3.18 -9.06 22.94
N ALA A 80 -3.31 -9.57 21.71
CA ALA A 80 -4.60 -9.88 21.09
C ALA A 80 -5.43 -10.83 21.94
N ALA A 81 -4.85 -11.94 22.42
CA ALA A 81 -5.58 -12.92 23.24
C ALA A 81 -6.13 -12.32 24.55
N VAL A 82 -5.32 -11.49 25.23
CA VAL A 82 -5.73 -10.87 26.49
C VAL A 82 -6.77 -9.78 26.26
N PHE A 83 -6.51 -8.87 25.32
CA PHE A 83 -7.37 -7.71 25.09
C PHE A 83 -8.67 -8.08 24.38
N GLU A 84 -8.69 -9.07 23.47
CA GLU A 84 -9.93 -9.58 22.86
C GLU A 84 -10.89 -10.09 23.95
N ARG A 85 -10.36 -10.82 24.96
CA ARG A 85 -11.16 -11.28 26.09
C ARG A 85 -11.73 -10.12 26.91
N ILE A 86 -10.91 -9.10 27.19
CA ILE A 86 -11.31 -7.93 27.98
C ILE A 86 -12.39 -7.13 27.26
N VAL A 87 -12.15 -6.72 26.01
CA VAL A 87 -13.12 -5.89 25.27
C VAL A 87 -14.43 -6.63 25.02
N ARG A 88 -14.38 -7.94 24.76
CA ARG A 88 -15.60 -8.76 24.63
C ARG A 88 -16.41 -8.79 25.94
N HIS A 89 -15.74 -8.87 27.09
CA HIS A 89 -16.45 -8.79 28.37
C HIS A 89 -17.07 -7.40 28.59
N LEU A 90 -16.33 -6.33 28.27
CA LEU A 90 -16.84 -4.97 28.41
C LEU A 90 -18.07 -4.72 27.53
N TYR A 91 -18.07 -5.27 26.31
CA TYR A 91 -19.22 -5.23 25.42
C TYR A 91 -20.41 -6.02 25.99
N HIS A 92 -20.27 -7.31 26.28
CA HIS A 92 -21.43 -8.11 26.74
C HIS A 92 -21.98 -7.70 28.11
N ALA A 93 -21.14 -7.20 29.02
CA ALA A 93 -21.56 -6.86 30.38
C ALA A 93 -22.07 -5.42 30.51
N TYR A 94 -21.58 -4.50 29.68
CA TYR A 94 -21.79 -3.06 29.85
C TYR A 94 -22.09 -2.31 28.55
N ASP A 95 -22.16 -3.00 27.41
CA ASP A 95 -22.37 -2.42 26.09
C ASP A 95 -21.28 -1.41 25.68
N PHE A 96 -20.06 -1.60 26.18
CA PHE A 96 -18.93 -0.73 25.82
C PHE A 96 -18.24 -1.19 24.54
N HIS A 97 -18.35 -0.35 23.52
CA HIS A 97 -17.74 -0.50 22.20
C HIS A 97 -16.28 0.01 22.20
N VAL A 98 -15.37 -0.75 22.82
CA VAL A 98 -13.96 -0.38 22.94
C VAL A 98 -13.16 -0.80 21.71
N LEU A 99 -12.42 0.15 21.13
CA LEU A 99 -11.44 -0.07 20.07
C LEU A 99 -10.03 -0.06 20.67
N THR A 100 -9.36 -1.21 20.62
CA THR A 100 -7.98 -1.33 21.11
C THR A 100 -7.00 -1.20 19.95
N TYR A 101 -5.94 -0.40 20.10
CA TYR A 101 -4.86 -0.22 19.14
C TYR A 101 -3.53 -0.68 19.74
N ILE A 102 -2.81 -1.54 19.03
CA ILE A 102 -1.51 -2.07 19.47
C ILE A 102 -0.41 -1.23 18.83
N GLY A 103 0.23 -0.32 19.57
CA GLY A 103 1.12 0.66 18.95
C GLY A 103 2.41 0.09 18.35
N ASN A 104 2.87 -1.08 18.81
CA ASN A 104 4.03 -1.76 18.22
C ASN A 104 3.71 -2.42 16.87
N THR A 105 2.45 -2.80 16.61
CA THR A 105 2.06 -3.54 15.41
C THR A 105 1.12 -2.79 14.48
N GLY A 106 0.54 -1.68 14.96
CA GLY A 106 -0.42 -0.90 14.22
C GLY A 106 -1.80 -1.53 14.11
N ASN A 107 -2.06 -2.67 14.78
CA ASN A 107 -3.30 -3.43 14.63
C ASN A 107 -4.40 -3.02 15.60
N TYR A 108 -5.63 -3.22 15.16
CA TYR A 108 -6.83 -3.01 15.97
C TYR A 108 -7.44 -4.32 16.48
N ILE A 109 -7.89 -4.29 17.73
CA ILE A 109 -8.69 -5.34 18.36
C ILE A 109 -10.03 -4.74 18.79
N ALA A 110 -11.11 -5.39 18.40
CA ALA A 110 -12.48 -5.04 18.79
C ALA A 110 -13.31 -6.34 18.97
N PRO A 111 -14.40 -6.31 19.77
CA PRO A 111 -15.28 -7.45 19.92
C PRO A 111 -15.92 -7.83 18.57
N LYS A 112 -15.74 -9.06 18.11
CA LYS A 112 -16.14 -9.53 16.75
C LYS A 112 -17.64 -9.40 16.45
N ASP A 113 -18.43 -9.38 17.51
CA ASP A 113 -19.89 -9.35 17.56
C ASP A 113 -20.44 -7.97 17.95
N SER A 114 -19.58 -6.95 18.01
CA SER A 114 -19.95 -5.55 18.20
C SER A 114 -19.90 -4.78 16.87
N ASP A 115 -20.62 -3.66 16.80
CA ASP A 115 -20.57 -2.72 15.66
C ASP A 115 -19.13 -2.29 15.33
N THR A 116 -18.32 -2.02 16.35
CA THR A 116 -16.89 -1.67 16.20
C THR A 116 -16.10 -2.80 15.54
N GLY A 117 -16.33 -4.05 15.96
CA GLY A 117 -15.68 -5.22 15.36
C GLY A 117 -16.15 -5.48 13.93
N GLU A 118 -17.41 -5.22 13.62
CA GLU A 118 -17.92 -5.28 12.26
C GLU A 118 -17.25 -4.25 11.35
N ILE A 119 -17.08 -3.01 11.79
CA ILE A 119 -16.40 -1.96 11.02
C ILE A 119 -14.94 -2.33 10.77
N VAL A 120 -14.19 -2.73 11.81
CA VAL A 120 -12.80 -3.17 11.69
C VAL A 120 -12.69 -4.34 10.70
N ARG A 121 -13.62 -5.31 10.78
CA ARG A 121 -13.68 -6.45 9.85
C ARG A 121 -13.96 -6.01 8.41
N LEU A 122 -14.91 -5.10 8.19
CA LEU A 122 -15.23 -4.59 6.85
C LEU A 122 -14.02 -3.89 6.21
N LEU A 123 -13.30 -3.07 6.98
CA LEU A 123 -12.07 -2.42 6.52
C LEU A 123 -10.99 -3.44 6.17
N ALA A 124 -10.73 -4.41 7.05
CA ALA A 124 -9.77 -5.47 6.78
C ALA A 124 -10.15 -6.26 5.52
N GLN A 125 -11.43 -6.62 5.35
CA GLN A 125 -11.90 -7.42 4.22
C GLN A 125 -11.92 -6.65 2.89
N ILE A 126 -12.42 -5.41 2.89
CA ILE A 126 -12.69 -4.66 1.65
C ILE A 126 -11.48 -3.82 1.24
N TRP A 127 -10.76 -3.24 2.20
CA TRP A 127 -9.66 -2.32 1.91
C TRP A 127 -8.28 -2.94 2.05
N ASN A 128 -8.14 -4.05 2.77
CA ASN A 128 -6.84 -4.68 3.03
C ASN A 128 -6.77 -6.17 2.66
N ASP A 129 -7.68 -6.64 1.80
CA ASP A 129 -7.72 -8.02 1.28
C ASP A 129 -7.67 -9.11 2.37
N ARG A 130 -8.34 -8.86 3.49
CA ARG A 130 -8.40 -9.70 4.71
C ARG A 130 -7.09 -9.76 5.50
N SER A 131 -6.08 -8.97 5.14
CA SER A 131 -4.91 -8.74 5.97
C SER A 131 -5.25 -7.84 7.17
N TYR A 132 -4.49 -7.98 8.26
CA TYR A 132 -4.64 -7.10 9.42
C TYR A 132 -4.38 -5.64 9.04
N LEU A 133 -5.19 -4.73 9.59
CA LEU A 133 -5.05 -3.29 9.40
C LEU A 133 -3.80 -2.79 10.13
N HIS A 134 -2.62 -3.07 9.59
CA HIS A 134 -1.35 -2.57 10.10
C HIS A 134 -1.19 -1.11 9.68
N LEU A 135 -1.04 -0.23 10.67
CA LEU A 135 -0.87 1.20 10.42
C LEU A 135 0.30 1.75 11.20
N GLU A 136 1.21 2.39 10.47
CA GLU A 136 2.18 3.28 11.06
C GLU A 136 1.53 4.66 11.19
N THR A 137 1.10 5.01 12.40
CA THR A 137 0.67 6.36 12.75
C THR A 137 1.75 7.07 13.56
N TYR A 138 2.02 8.33 13.22
CA TYR A 138 2.89 9.20 14.01
C TYR A 138 2.11 9.96 15.10
N GLU A 139 0.79 9.77 15.18
CA GLU A 139 -0.02 10.37 16.24
C GLU A 139 0.16 9.64 17.57
N GLU A 140 0.36 10.41 18.65
CA GLU A 140 0.45 9.88 20.01
C GLU A 140 -0.88 9.28 20.51
N PHE A 141 -2.01 9.80 20.01
CA PHE A 141 -3.37 9.37 20.38
C PHE A 141 -4.19 9.00 19.14
N PRO A 142 -3.92 7.85 18.51
CA PRO A 142 -4.59 7.45 17.28
C PRO A 142 -6.10 7.22 17.47
N ALA A 143 -6.85 7.37 16.39
CA ALA A 143 -8.24 6.89 16.29
C ALA A 143 -8.29 5.65 15.37
N LEU A 144 -9.46 5.36 14.79
CA LEU A 144 -9.57 4.40 13.68
C LEU A 144 -9.08 5.06 12.38
N TYR A 145 -7.77 4.96 12.14
CA TYR A 145 -7.13 5.36 10.89
C TYR A 145 -7.01 4.16 9.98
N VAL A 146 -6.79 4.36 8.67
CA VAL A 146 -6.48 3.30 7.71
C VAL A 146 -5.64 3.87 6.56
N THR A 147 -4.62 3.13 6.12
CA THR A 147 -3.84 3.42 4.90
C THR A 147 -3.90 2.19 3.98
N PRO A 148 -4.99 2.03 3.22
CA PRO A 148 -5.13 0.87 2.34
C PRO A 148 -4.00 0.82 1.29
N PRO A 149 -3.48 -0.36 0.92
CA PRO A 149 -2.38 -0.49 -0.04
C PRO A 149 -2.71 0.01 -1.45
N TRP A 150 -4.01 0.04 -1.81
CA TRP A 150 -4.48 0.58 -3.09
C TRP A 150 -4.69 2.11 -3.07
N ALA A 151 -4.75 2.72 -1.89
CA ALA A 151 -5.13 4.12 -1.74
C ALA A 151 -3.92 5.05 -1.80
N HIS A 152 -4.15 6.26 -2.31
CA HIS A 152 -3.15 7.32 -2.41
C HIS A 152 -3.26 8.36 -1.27
N GLN A 153 -4.15 8.10 -0.30
CA GLN A 153 -4.43 8.92 0.88
C GLN A 153 -4.68 8.02 2.09
N ALA A 154 -4.48 8.57 3.28
CA ALA A 154 -4.93 7.96 4.52
C ALA A 154 -6.41 8.27 4.74
N TYR A 155 -7.12 7.41 5.47
CA TYR A 155 -8.49 7.62 5.89
C TYR A 155 -8.62 7.57 7.40
N ALA A 156 -9.58 8.31 7.93
CA ALA A 156 -10.02 8.19 9.32
C ALA A 156 -11.54 8.00 9.35
N ILE A 157 -12.02 7.27 10.35
CA ILE A 157 -13.44 7.03 10.55
C ILE A 157 -13.79 7.53 11.93
N GLU A 158 -14.79 8.40 12.01
CA GLU A 158 -15.44 8.82 13.24
C GLU A 158 -16.75 8.06 13.42
N SER A 159 -17.05 7.69 14.66
CA SER A 159 -18.33 7.11 15.04
C SER A 159 -19.12 8.10 15.90
N THR A 160 -20.13 8.74 15.31
CA THR A 160 -21.12 9.54 16.06
C THR A 160 -22.29 8.66 16.51
N ASP A 161 -23.30 9.22 17.16
CA ASP A 161 -24.49 8.44 17.56
C ASP A 161 -25.26 7.90 16.33
N ASP A 162 -25.41 8.72 15.28
CA ASP A 162 -26.29 8.41 14.13
C ASP A 162 -25.52 8.15 12.82
N GLU A 163 -24.25 8.53 12.73
CA GLU A 163 -23.48 8.51 11.48
C GLU A 163 -22.05 7.99 11.68
N TRP A 164 -21.51 7.36 10.63
CA TRP A 164 -20.07 7.24 10.43
C TRP A 164 -19.60 8.40 9.56
N ILE A 165 -18.69 9.22 10.07
CA ILE A 165 -18.09 10.30 9.28
C ILE A 165 -16.75 9.79 8.78
N ILE A 166 -16.60 9.79 7.46
CA ILE A 166 -15.36 9.38 6.80
C ILE A 166 -14.53 10.62 6.51
N TYR A 167 -13.25 10.53 6.81
CA TYR A 167 -12.28 11.57 6.53
C TYR A 167 -11.19 11.03 5.61
N ALA A 168 -10.65 11.90 4.75
CA ALA A 168 -9.43 11.65 4.00
C ALA A 168 -8.32 12.56 4.53
N GLY A 169 -7.09 12.06 4.53
CA GLY A 169 -5.93 12.75 5.07
C GLY A 169 -4.69 12.53 4.22
N ARG A 170 -3.67 13.34 4.48
CA ARG A 170 -2.36 13.15 3.85
C ARG A 170 -1.59 12.11 4.67
N SER A 171 -0.93 11.17 4.01
CA SER A 171 0.05 10.28 4.64
C SER A 171 1.31 11.07 5.03
N GLY A 172 1.21 11.95 6.04
CA GLY A 172 2.33 12.57 6.76
C GLY A 172 3.38 13.38 5.98
N ARG A 173 3.35 13.45 4.64
CA ARG A 173 4.36 14.14 3.82
C ARG A 173 3.76 15.30 3.03
N GLN A 174 4.43 16.45 3.07
CA GLN A 174 4.14 17.56 2.17
C GLN A 174 4.40 17.11 0.72
N ALA A 175 3.37 17.12 -0.12
CA ALA A 175 3.54 17.02 -1.56
C ALA A 175 3.36 18.41 -2.17
N THR A 176 4.46 18.96 -2.70
CA THR A 176 4.46 20.08 -3.63
C THR A 176 4.28 19.49 -5.03
N ASP A 177 3.29 19.96 -5.77
CA ASP A 177 3.00 19.45 -7.11
C ASP A 177 3.64 20.36 -8.15
N TYR A 178 4.20 19.80 -9.22
CA TYR A 178 4.79 20.56 -10.33
C TYR A 178 4.20 20.06 -11.65
N ARG A 179 3.81 20.97 -12.55
CA ARG A 179 3.41 20.66 -13.93
C ARG A 179 4.58 20.10 -14.76
N ALA A 180 4.31 19.50 -15.92
CA ALA A 180 5.34 19.03 -16.86
C ALA A 180 6.36 20.11 -17.27
N ASP A 181 5.96 21.38 -17.29
CA ASP A 181 6.80 22.54 -17.62
C ASP A 181 7.59 23.08 -16.41
N GLY A 182 7.49 22.42 -15.24
CA GLY A 182 8.18 22.81 -14.01
C GLY A 182 7.44 23.86 -13.18
N VAL A 183 6.24 24.30 -13.58
CA VAL A 183 5.44 25.25 -12.80
C VAL A 183 4.91 24.58 -11.54
N GLU A 184 5.22 25.14 -10.37
CA GLU A 184 4.63 24.71 -9.09
C GLU A 184 3.11 24.89 -9.13
N LEU A 185 2.39 23.78 -9.06
CA LEU A 185 0.99 23.76 -8.68
C LEU A 185 0.94 23.98 -7.18
N ARG A 186 0.33 25.09 -6.76
CA ARG A 186 0.21 25.42 -5.32
C ARG A 186 -0.22 24.16 -4.56
N PRO A 187 0.54 23.71 -3.55
CA PRO A 187 0.15 22.55 -2.77
C PRO A 187 -1.23 22.84 -2.18
N HIS A 188 -2.13 21.86 -2.27
CA HIS A 188 -3.33 21.90 -1.43
C HIS A 188 -2.85 21.89 0.02
N ARG A 189 -3.02 23.01 0.72
CA ARG A 189 -2.63 23.18 2.12
C ARG A 189 -3.88 22.91 2.97
N LEU A 190 -3.85 21.83 3.75
CA LEU A 190 -4.69 21.76 4.96
C LEU A 190 -4.27 22.91 5.88
N ALA A 191 -5.17 23.38 6.74
CA ALA A 191 -4.79 24.30 7.80
C ALA A 191 -3.69 23.67 8.67
N GLU A 192 -2.77 24.49 9.20
CA GLU A 192 -1.74 23.99 10.12
C GLU A 192 -2.41 23.27 11.31
N GLY A 193 -2.13 21.98 11.48
CA GLY A 193 -2.65 21.16 12.58
C GLY A 193 -3.71 20.12 12.18
N ASP A 194 -4.36 20.25 11.02
CA ASP A 194 -5.36 19.28 10.56
C ASP A 194 -4.73 18.21 9.65
N LEU A 195 -4.80 16.94 10.08
CA LEU A 195 -4.28 15.79 9.31
C LEU A 195 -5.32 15.18 8.37
N PHE A 196 -6.60 15.40 8.65
CA PHE A 196 -7.75 14.78 7.99
C PHE A 196 -8.87 15.81 7.78
N PHE A 197 -9.62 15.69 6.67
CA PHE A 197 -10.80 16.49 6.37
C PHE A 197 -11.99 15.58 6.03
N PRO A 198 -13.24 15.97 6.37
CA PRO A 198 -14.41 15.14 6.15
C PRO A 198 -14.69 15.00 4.65
N VAL A 199 -14.99 13.78 4.21
CA VAL A 199 -15.30 13.45 2.80
C VAL A 199 -16.67 12.85 2.60
N ASP A 200 -17.19 12.12 3.59
CA ASP A 200 -18.52 11.52 3.49
C ASP A 200 -19.16 11.31 4.87
N ARG A 201 -20.48 11.15 4.90
CA ARG A 201 -21.29 10.87 6.08
C ARG A 201 -22.28 9.76 5.76
N ILE A 202 -22.15 8.65 6.48
CA ILE A 202 -22.91 7.44 6.24
C ILE A 202 -23.83 7.20 7.42
N SER A 203 -25.14 7.27 7.19
CA SER A 203 -26.13 7.04 8.26
C SER A 203 -26.10 5.59 8.75
N LYS A 204 -26.05 5.42 10.08
CA LYS A 204 -26.07 4.11 10.76
C LYS A 204 -27.42 3.41 10.66
N GLN A 205 -28.49 4.10 10.29
CA GLN A 205 -29.83 3.49 10.08
C GLN A 205 -29.82 2.40 9.00
N HIS A 206 -28.95 2.54 7.99
CA HIS A 206 -28.78 1.56 6.92
C HIS A 206 -27.82 0.41 7.30
N GLY A 207 -27.33 0.44 8.54
CA GLY A 207 -26.39 -0.53 9.08
C GLY A 207 -25.03 -0.54 8.37
N PRO A 208 -24.14 -1.48 8.75
CA PRO A 208 -22.78 -1.58 8.21
C PRO A 208 -22.72 -1.90 6.71
N LEU A 209 -23.85 -2.29 6.10
CA LEU A 209 -23.96 -2.51 4.65
C LEU A 209 -23.70 -1.22 3.85
N ALA A 210 -24.19 -0.07 4.31
CA ALA A 210 -23.97 1.21 3.64
C ALA A 210 -22.48 1.60 3.68
N LEU A 211 -21.82 1.39 4.81
CA LEU A 211 -20.37 1.56 4.91
C LEU A 211 -19.65 0.61 3.95
N ALA A 212 -20.03 -0.67 3.93
CA ALA A 212 -19.42 -1.65 3.03
C ALA A 212 -19.59 -1.30 1.54
N GLU A 213 -20.73 -0.75 1.14
CA GLU A 213 -20.95 -0.26 -0.22
C GLU A 213 -20.04 0.92 -0.54
N TRP A 214 -19.97 1.90 0.35
CA TRP A 214 -19.08 3.06 0.19
C TRP A 214 -17.61 2.63 0.07
N LEU A 215 -17.12 1.76 0.96
CA LEU A 215 -15.76 1.23 0.92
C LEU A 215 -15.45 0.55 -0.42
N ARG A 216 -16.40 -0.21 -0.98
CA ARG A 216 -16.25 -0.87 -2.29
C ARG A 216 -16.22 0.11 -3.44
N LEU A 217 -17.10 1.10 -3.43
CA LEU A 217 -17.14 2.14 -4.46
C LEU A 217 -15.84 2.95 -4.46
N GLU A 218 -15.36 3.32 -3.28
CA GLU A 218 -14.09 4.04 -3.11
C GLU A 218 -12.92 3.27 -3.73
N ARG A 219 -12.77 1.99 -3.37
CA ARG A 219 -11.71 1.13 -3.90
C ARG A 219 -11.84 0.95 -5.42
N ARG A 220 -13.06 0.63 -5.89
CA ARG A 220 -13.34 0.36 -7.29
C ARG A 220 -13.02 1.55 -8.17
N GLU A 221 -13.33 2.76 -7.73
CA GLU A 221 -13.04 3.98 -8.50
C GLU A 221 -11.52 4.16 -8.73
N VAL A 222 -10.71 3.89 -7.70
CA VAL A 222 -9.25 3.94 -7.83
C VAL A 222 -8.75 2.84 -8.76
N GLU A 223 -9.21 1.60 -8.57
CA GLU A 223 -8.83 0.47 -9.42
C GLU A 223 -9.22 0.69 -10.89
N ASP A 224 -10.44 1.17 -11.15
CA ASP A 224 -10.94 1.45 -12.50
C ASP A 224 -10.10 2.55 -13.17
N PHE A 225 -9.73 3.61 -12.45
CA PHE A 225 -8.84 4.65 -12.97
C PHE A 225 -7.43 4.10 -13.26
N MET A 226 -6.87 3.31 -12.34
CA MET A 226 -5.56 2.69 -12.54
C MET A 226 -5.56 1.75 -13.75
N LEU A 227 -6.59 0.91 -13.90
CA LEU A 227 -6.76 0.04 -15.07
C LEU A 227 -6.89 0.85 -16.37
N ALA A 228 -7.67 1.93 -16.36
CA ALA A 228 -7.85 2.79 -17.52
C ALA A 228 -6.56 3.55 -17.89
N PHE A 229 -5.79 4.01 -16.90
CA PHE A 229 -4.47 4.59 -17.08
C PHE A 229 -3.50 3.58 -17.71
N MET A 230 -3.41 2.37 -17.14
CA MET A 230 -2.57 1.29 -17.67
C MET A 230 -2.94 0.93 -19.11
N ARG A 231 -4.24 0.89 -19.45
CA ARG A 231 -4.68 0.66 -20.84
C ARG A 231 -4.30 1.82 -21.76
N THR A 232 -4.37 3.05 -21.28
CA THR A 232 -4.08 4.26 -22.07
C THR A 232 -2.60 4.33 -22.42
N ILE A 233 -1.72 4.14 -21.44
CA ILE A 233 -0.27 4.18 -21.67
C ILE A 233 0.23 3.00 -22.51
N ARG A 234 -0.40 1.82 -22.37
CA ARG A 234 -0.09 0.63 -23.19
C ARG A 234 -0.44 0.76 -24.67
N LYS A 235 -1.23 1.75 -25.07
CA LYS A 235 -1.40 2.09 -26.49
C LYS A 235 -0.13 2.65 -27.12
N PHE A 236 0.71 3.29 -26.31
CA PHE A 236 1.98 3.89 -26.74
C PHE A 236 3.13 2.92 -26.52
N ASP A 237 3.19 2.35 -25.31
CA ASP A 237 4.18 1.32 -24.97
C ASP A 237 3.48 0.09 -24.39
N PRO A 238 3.20 -0.94 -25.21
CA PRO A 238 2.51 -2.13 -24.74
C PRO A 238 3.29 -2.94 -23.68
N SER A 239 4.61 -2.74 -23.56
CA SER A 239 5.44 -3.36 -22.52
C SER A 239 5.32 -2.71 -21.15
N PHE A 240 4.67 -1.53 -21.08
CA PHE A 240 4.54 -0.75 -19.87
C PHE A 240 3.78 -1.48 -18.74
N GLY A 241 4.33 -1.42 -17.53
CA GLY A 241 3.85 -2.09 -16.34
C GLY A 241 4.21 -3.58 -16.26
N PHE A 242 5.04 -4.08 -17.18
CA PHE A 242 5.70 -5.37 -17.00
C PHE A 242 6.86 -5.18 -15.99
N ALA A 243 6.54 -5.20 -14.70
CA ALA A 243 7.53 -5.27 -13.64
C ALA A 243 7.66 -6.74 -13.21
N TRP A 244 8.83 -7.33 -13.39
CA TRP A 244 9.11 -8.65 -12.82
C TRP A 244 9.66 -8.43 -11.40
N GLY A 245 8.96 -8.96 -10.39
CA GLY A 245 9.44 -8.97 -9.00
C GLY A 245 9.55 -7.61 -8.29
N GLY A 246 8.83 -6.56 -8.73
CA GLY A 246 8.83 -5.25 -8.05
C GLY A 246 9.88 -4.24 -8.53
N THR A 247 10.38 -4.39 -9.75
CA THR A 247 11.32 -3.48 -10.41
C THR A 247 10.66 -2.23 -10.97
N ASP A 248 11.48 -1.21 -11.27
CA ASP A 248 11.05 -0.01 -11.98
C ASP A 248 10.34 -0.37 -13.29
N THR A 249 9.28 0.37 -13.60
CA THR A 249 8.58 0.23 -14.87
C THR A 249 9.30 1.04 -15.93
N PHE A 250 9.33 0.56 -17.18
CA PHE A 250 9.91 1.29 -18.29
C PHE A 250 8.81 1.83 -19.22
N PHE A 251 9.01 3.04 -19.74
CA PHE A 251 8.24 3.62 -20.84
C PHE A 251 9.19 3.86 -22.01
N HIS A 252 9.09 3.02 -23.05
CA HIS A 252 10.00 2.96 -24.19
C HIS A 252 11.48 2.89 -23.79
N GLY A 253 11.79 2.09 -22.77
CA GLY A 253 13.16 1.94 -22.25
C GLY A 253 13.65 3.09 -21.37
N VAL A 254 12.78 4.06 -21.06
CA VAL A 254 13.07 5.09 -20.06
C VAL A 254 12.56 4.59 -18.71
N PRO A 255 13.41 4.56 -17.67
CA PRO A 255 12.95 4.25 -16.31
C PRO A 255 11.91 5.30 -15.90
N VAL A 256 10.75 4.83 -15.49
CA VAL A 256 9.68 5.70 -15.00
C VAL A 256 9.17 5.11 -13.71
N GLU A 257 8.83 6.01 -12.80
CA GLU A 257 8.06 5.67 -11.62
C GLU A 257 6.67 6.27 -11.84
N PRO A 258 5.85 5.66 -12.73
CA PRO A 258 4.56 6.20 -13.11
C PRO A 258 3.63 6.08 -11.92
N TYR A 259 3.16 7.22 -11.48
CA TYR A 259 2.32 7.31 -10.31
C TYR A 259 1.03 7.99 -10.72
N ALA A 260 0.00 7.16 -10.87
CA ALA A 260 -1.36 7.61 -11.08
C ALA A 260 -2.07 7.62 -9.72
N GLN A 261 -2.70 8.74 -9.38
CA GLN A 261 -3.36 8.95 -8.10
C GLN A 261 -4.81 9.38 -8.32
N VAL A 262 -5.66 8.95 -7.39
CA VAL A 262 -7.00 9.47 -7.19
C VAL A 262 -7.04 10.05 -5.78
N LEU A 263 -7.34 11.34 -5.68
CA LEU A 263 -7.33 12.07 -4.42
C LEU A 263 -8.73 12.66 -4.16
N ARG A 264 -9.23 12.53 -2.95
CA ARG A 264 -10.32 13.38 -2.41
C ARG A 264 -9.75 14.77 -2.11
N LEU A 265 -10.57 15.79 -2.34
CA LEU A 265 -10.31 17.18 -1.97
C LEU A 265 -11.33 17.63 -0.93
N GLU A 266 -10.98 18.63 -0.11
CA GLU A 266 -11.88 19.25 0.88
C GLU A 266 -13.21 19.75 0.27
N SER A 267 -13.18 20.15 -1.01
CA SER A 267 -14.38 20.59 -1.73
C SER A 267 -15.37 19.45 -2.04
N GLY A 268 -15.13 18.23 -1.56
CA GLY A 268 -15.88 17.02 -1.88
C GLY A 268 -15.60 16.47 -3.29
N LYS A 269 -14.71 17.12 -4.06
CA LYS A 269 -14.37 16.72 -5.43
C LYS A 269 -13.23 15.71 -5.45
N ARG A 270 -13.09 15.05 -6.59
CA ARG A 270 -11.94 14.20 -6.92
C ARG A 270 -10.88 14.99 -7.67
N ARG A 271 -9.64 14.54 -7.54
CA ARG A 271 -8.52 14.92 -8.40
C ARG A 271 -7.81 13.66 -8.88
N TYR A 272 -7.75 13.54 -10.20
CA TYR A 272 -6.99 12.51 -10.88
C TYR A 272 -5.66 13.12 -11.31
N ARG A 273 -4.58 12.44 -10.98
CA ARG A 273 -3.23 12.91 -11.28
C ARG A 273 -2.42 11.77 -11.87
N VAL A 274 -1.62 12.07 -12.86
CA VAL A 274 -0.60 11.15 -13.39
C VAL A 274 0.72 11.88 -13.43
N MET A 275 1.75 11.29 -12.83
CA MET A 275 3.10 11.87 -12.80
C MET A 275 4.17 10.80 -12.96
N ASN A 276 5.37 11.23 -13.33
CA ASN A 276 6.59 10.48 -13.15
C ASN A 276 7.26 10.96 -11.86
N ASN A 277 7.28 10.13 -10.81
CA ASN A 277 7.86 10.49 -9.51
C ASN A 277 9.37 10.78 -9.63
N SER A 278 10.12 9.96 -10.39
CA SER A 278 11.57 10.12 -10.55
C SER A 278 11.96 11.46 -11.17
N ALA A 279 11.18 11.91 -12.16
CA ALA A 279 11.39 13.20 -12.80
C ALA A 279 10.63 14.36 -12.13
N LYS A 280 9.79 14.09 -11.12
CA LYS A 280 8.81 15.02 -10.54
C LYS A 280 7.95 15.74 -11.60
N ARG A 281 7.68 15.10 -12.73
CA ARG A 281 6.95 15.68 -13.87
C ARG A 281 5.53 15.16 -13.92
N LEU A 282 4.57 16.05 -14.11
CA LEU A 282 3.16 15.73 -14.16
C LEU A 282 2.68 15.57 -15.60
N PHE A 283 2.20 14.39 -15.95
CA PHE A 283 1.66 14.09 -17.27
C PHE A 283 0.25 14.67 -17.48
N ALA A 284 -0.56 14.69 -16.42
CA ALA A 284 -1.93 15.19 -16.43
C ALA A 284 -2.45 15.44 -15.01
N VAL A 285 -3.33 16.43 -14.86
CA VAL A 285 -4.15 16.64 -13.65
C VAL A 285 -5.50 17.16 -14.08
N ALA A 286 -6.56 16.47 -13.68
CA ALA A 286 -7.92 16.92 -13.89
C ALA A 286 -8.83 16.47 -12.75
N ASP A 287 -9.98 17.13 -12.61
CA ASP A 287 -11.03 16.73 -11.67
C ASP A 287 -11.96 15.64 -12.27
N ASP A 288 -11.75 15.28 -13.55
CA ASP A 288 -12.48 14.22 -14.28
C ASP A 288 -11.49 13.18 -14.83
N PRO A 289 -11.77 11.86 -14.68
CA PRO A 289 -10.83 10.82 -15.07
C PRO A 289 -10.65 10.73 -16.58
N VAL A 290 -11.69 10.97 -17.37
CA VAL A 290 -11.64 10.90 -18.84
C VAL A 290 -10.81 12.06 -19.40
N VAL A 291 -10.98 13.26 -18.83
CA VAL A 291 -10.15 14.42 -19.17
C VAL A 291 -8.68 14.16 -18.82
N CYS A 292 -8.41 13.65 -17.62
CA CYS A 292 -7.05 13.30 -17.19
C CYS A 292 -6.38 12.32 -18.16
N LEU A 293 -7.08 11.25 -18.56
CA LEU A 293 -6.54 10.25 -19.49
C LEU A 293 -6.32 10.81 -20.90
N LYS A 294 -7.17 11.74 -21.37
CA LYS A 294 -6.94 12.44 -22.64
C LYS A 294 -5.71 13.33 -22.60
N GLU A 295 -5.47 14.02 -21.49
CA GLU A 295 -4.24 14.80 -21.30
C GLU A 295 -3.00 13.90 -21.27
N VAL A 296 -3.06 12.74 -20.58
CA VAL A 296 -1.99 11.74 -20.64
C VAL A 296 -1.72 11.34 -22.09
N GLU A 297 -2.76 10.98 -22.84
CA GLU A 297 -2.64 10.58 -24.24
C GLU A 297 -1.99 11.67 -25.11
N GLN A 298 -2.39 12.94 -24.93
CA GLN A 298 -1.81 14.07 -25.63
C GLN A 298 -0.34 14.29 -25.26
N THR A 299 -0.03 14.25 -23.98
CA THR A 299 1.35 14.39 -23.49
C THR A 299 2.22 13.30 -24.11
N LEU A 300 1.83 12.02 -24.00
CA LEU A 300 2.60 10.88 -24.52
C LEU A 300 2.85 10.96 -26.04
N ARG A 301 1.91 11.49 -26.84
CA ARG A 301 2.10 11.73 -28.28
C ARG A 301 3.21 12.73 -28.61
N THR A 302 3.52 13.63 -27.68
CA THR A 302 4.49 14.72 -27.87
C THR A 302 5.81 14.49 -27.15
N VAL A 303 5.88 13.48 -26.27
CA VAL A 303 7.12 13.12 -25.57
C VAL A 303 8.16 12.67 -26.59
N ARG A 304 9.30 13.36 -26.60
CA ARG A 304 10.50 12.88 -27.29
C ARG A 304 11.21 11.88 -26.40
N LEU A 305 11.47 10.70 -26.95
CA LEU A 305 12.23 9.66 -26.26
C LEU A 305 13.72 10.04 -26.25
N PRO A 306 14.42 9.84 -25.12
CA PRO A 306 15.85 10.08 -25.05
C PRO A 306 16.61 9.03 -25.86
N GLU A 307 17.80 9.41 -26.33
CA GLU A 307 18.66 8.54 -27.16
C GLU A 307 19.25 7.36 -26.37
N ASN A 308 19.48 7.56 -25.06
CA ASN A 308 20.08 6.58 -24.14
C ASN A 308 19.05 5.69 -23.44
N ARG A 309 18.02 5.24 -24.16
CA ARG A 309 17.01 4.33 -23.62
C ARG A 309 17.55 2.91 -23.43
N VAL A 310 17.07 2.23 -22.39
CA VAL A 310 17.34 0.81 -22.15
C VAL A 310 16.71 -0.02 -23.26
N SER A 311 17.48 -0.95 -23.82
CA SER A 311 17.00 -1.88 -24.85
C SER A 311 15.88 -2.80 -24.33
N ALA A 312 15.10 -3.42 -25.21
CA ALA A 312 14.08 -4.39 -24.80
C ALA A 312 14.71 -5.61 -24.11
N LEU A 313 15.89 -6.05 -24.57
CA LEU A 313 16.68 -7.07 -23.88
C LEU A 313 17.15 -6.58 -22.50
N GLY A 314 17.63 -5.34 -22.40
CA GLY A 314 18.05 -4.71 -21.15
C GLY A 314 16.91 -4.68 -20.12
N GLN A 315 15.72 -4.23 -20.53
CA GLN A 315 14.52 -4.22 -19.69
C GLN A 315 14.17 -5.62 -19.16
N LEU A 316 14.25 -6.65 -20.02
CA LEU A 316 14.02 -8.04 -19.63
C LEU A 316 15.05 -8.51 -18.59
N VAL A 317 16.35 -8.27 -18.82
CA VAL A 317 17.43 -8.70 -17.91
C VAL A 317 17.35 -7.98 -16.56
N MET A 318 17.13 -6.67 -16.57
CA MET A 318 16.98 -5.85 -15.36
C MET A 318 15.76 -6.30 -14.54
N GLY A 319 14.63 -6.57 -15.21
CA GLY A 319 13.45 -7.14 -14.56
C GLY A 319 13.73 -8.51 -13.91
N VAL A 320 14.47 -9.39 -14.59
CA VAL A 320 14.82 -10.72 -14.07
C VAL A 320 15.68 -10.65 -12.81
N TRP A 321 16.64 -9.72 -12.74
CA TRP A 321 17.51 -9.58 -11.56
C TRP A 321 16.89 -8.82 -10.39
N GLN A 322 15.70 -8.23 -10.57
CA GLN A 322 15.01 -7.47 -9.52
C GLN A 322 15.82 -6.27 -8.99
N GLN A 323 16.62 -5.63 -9.84
CA GLN A 323 17.57 -4.60 -9.43
C GLN A 323 17.08 -3.18 -9.75
N PHE A 324 17.58 -2.19 -8.99
CA PHE A 324 17.08 -0.81 -8.98
C PHE A 324 17.86 0.19 -9.83
N GLU A 325 19.01 -0.17 -10.39
CA GLU A 325 19.74 0.77 -11.24
C GLU A 325 19.11 0.82 -12.63
N SER A 326 19.08 2.01 -13.22
CA SER A 326 18.42 2.23 -14.52
C SER A 326 19.37 2.18 -15.72
N ASP A 327 20.66 1.91 -15.48
CA ASP A 327 21.70 1.83 -16.51
C ASP A 327 21.88 0.37 -16.95
N GLU A 328 21.68 0.11 -18.24
CA GLU A 328 21.86 -1.22 -18.84
C GLU A 328 23.30 -1.73 -18.67
N SER A 329 24.29 -0.82 -18.64
CA SER A 329 25.71 -1.18 -18.51
C SER A 329 26.13 -1.65 -17.12
N THR A 330 25.35 -1.33 -16.07
CA THR A 330 25.48 -1.96 -14.74
C THR A 330 25.31 -3.47 -14.84
N TYR A 331 24.55 -3.92 -15.83
CA TYR A 331 24.03 -5.28 -15.91
C TYR A 331 24.63 -6.08 -17.05
N ILE A 332 24.83 -5.44 -18.19
CA ILE A 332 25.24 -6.07 -19.44
C ILE A 332 26.54 -5.42 -19.90
N GLN A 333 27.61 -6.22 -19.91
CA GLN A 333 28.90 -5.79 -20.45
C GLN A 333 28.92 -5.88 -21.98
N GLU A 334 28.37 -6.98 -22.52
CA GLU A 334 28.31 -7.27 -23.95
C GLU A 334 27.12 -8.19 -24.22
N VAL A 335 26.55 -8.09 -25.43
CA VAL A 335 25.55 -9.05 -25.91
C VAL A 335 26.12 -9.86 -27.08
N ALA A 336 26.28 -11.16 -26.87
CA ALA A 336 26.72 -12.11 -27.88
C ALA A 336 25.52 -12.64 -28.68
N TYR A 337 25.38 -12.16 -29.91
CA TYR A 337 24.30 -12.53 -30.83
C TYR A 337 24.66 -13.76 -31.66
N ARG A 338 23.93 -14.88 -31.51
CA ARG A 338 24.21 -16.12 -32.24
C ARG A 338 23.05 -16.51 -33.15
N GLY A 339 23.25 -16.44 -34.46
CA GLY A 339 22.23 -16.83 -35.45
C GLY A 339 21.00 -15.90 -35.48
N ILE A 340 21.10 -14.70 -34.89
CA ILE A 340 20.04 -13.70 -34.86
C ILE A 340 20.66 -12.30 -34.82
N SER A 341 20.00 -11.31 -35.42
CA SER A 341 20.45 -9.91 -35.35
C SER A 341 19.93 -9.20 -34.10
N LYS A 342 20.64 -8.14 -33.67
CA LYS A 342 20.18 -7.24 -32.60
C LYS A 342 18.75 -6.73 -32.84
N PHE A 343 18.45 -6.28 -34.07
CA PHE A 343 17.13 -5.77 -34.42
C PHE A 343 16.02 -6.82 -34.21
N GLN A 344 16.24 -8.06 -34.66
CA GLN A 344 15.26 -9.13 -34.50
C GLN A 344 15.04 -9.51 -33.02
N ILE A 345 16.07 -9.43 -32.18
CA ILE A 345 15.95 -9.67 -30.74
C ILE A 345 15.07 -8.59 -30.11
N GLU A 346 15.39 -7.32 -30.38
CA GLU A 346 14.64 -6.19 -29.83
C GLU A 346 13.15 -6.26 -30.21
N GLU A 347 12.84 -6.61 -31.45
CA GLU A 347 11.47 -6.78 -31.91
C GLU A 347 10.78 -7.98 -31.24
N LYS A 348 11.44 -9.15 -31.19
CA LYS A 348 10.87 -10.36 -30.58
C LYS A 348 10.63 -10.19 -29.08
N ILE A 349 11.60 -9.67 -28.35
CA ILE A 349 11.49 -9.42 -26.91
C ILE A 349 10.46 -8.33 -26.66
N GLY A 350 10.50 -7.22 -27.40
CA GLY A 350 9.51 -6.15 -27.30
C GLY A 350 8.08 -6.66 -27.52
N HIS A 351 7.85 -7.48 -28.56
CA HIS A 351 6.56 -8.10 -28.82
C HIS A 351 6.15 -9.11 -27.75
N ALA A 352 7.09 -9.91 -27.23
CA ALA A 352 6.80 -10.85 -26.15
C ALA A 352 6.46 -10.14 -24.83
N LEU A 353 7.14 -9.03 -24.51
CA LEU A 353 6.86 -8.19 -23.34
C LEU A 353 5.48 -7.55 -23.47
N SER A 354 5.18 -7.03 -24.66
CA SER A 354 3.86 -6.49 -25.03
C SER A 354 2.73 -7.48 -24.82
N ASN A 355 2.98 -8.76 -25.13
CA ASN A 355 2.02 -9.85 -24.97
C ASN A 355 2.06 -10.53 -23.60
N GLN A 356 2.89 -10.03 -22.66
CA GLN A 356 3.06 -10.59 -21.32
C GLN A 356 3.35 -12.09 -21.35
N GLN A 357 4.17 -12.54 -22.31
CA GLN A 357 4.56 -13.94 -22.40
C GLN A 357 5.24 -14.38 -21.10
N ARG A 358 5.06 -15.65 -20.71
CA ARG A 358 5.73 -16.18 -19.52
C ARG A 358 7.19 -16.51 -19.84
N ILE A 359 8.08 -16.16 -18.92
CA ILE A 359 9.48 -16.59 -18.96
C ILE A 359 9.57 -18.03 -18.49
N ARG A 360 10.22 -18.89 -19.28
CA ARG A 360 10.50 -20.28 -18.89
C ARG A 360 11.95 -20.37 -18.41
N TRP A 361 12.15 -20.80 -17.17
CA TRP A 361 13.49 -21.05 -16.63
C TRP A 361 13.97 -22.42 -17.09
N VAL A 362 15.11 -22.46 -17.79
CA VAL A 362 15.76 -23.71 -18.21
C VAL A 362 16.78 -24.13 -17.16
N GLU A 363 17.59 -23.18 -16.69
CA GLU A 363 18.63 -23.45 -15.70
C GLU A 363 18.73 -22.30 -14.70
N LYS A 364 18.39 -22.60 -13.44
CA LYS A 364 18.41 -21.63 -12.33
C LYS A 364 19.50 -21.94 -11.28
N THR A 365 20.00 -23.17 -11.26
CA THR A 365 20.88 -23.70 -10.21
C THR A 365 22.37 -23.59 -10.51
N ASP A 366 22.78 -23.45 -11.77
CA ASP A 366 24.19 -23.28 -12.17
C ASP A 366 24.85 -22.09 -11.45
N SER A 367 26.08 -22.21 -10.94
CA SER A 367 26.71 -21.16 -10.12
C SER A 367 27.20 -19.94 -10.91
N HIS A 368 27.29 -20.04 -12.23
CA HIS A 368 27.93 -19.04 -13.08
C HIS A 368 26.94 -18.29 -13.97
N GLN A 369 25.93 -18.99 -14.49
CA GLN A 369 24.94 -18.42 -15.40
C GLN A 369 23.52 -18.83 -15.06
N SER A 370 22.57 -18.12 -15.64
CA SER A 370 21.15 -18.43 -15.62
C SER A 370 20.65 -18.44 -17.06
N ILE A 371 19.77 -19.40 -17.36
CA ILE A 371 19.27 -19.63 -18.72
C ILE A 371 17.74 -19.59 -18.69
N ILE A 372 17.18 -18.74 -19.56
CA ILE A 372 15.74 -18.64 -19.78
C ILE A 372 15.41 -18.89 -21.26
N GLU A 373 14.18 -19.33 -21.49
CA GLU A 373 13.52 -19.31 -22.78
C GLU A 373 12.42 -18.24 -22.76
N TYR A 374 12.47 -17.32 -23.72
CA TYR A 374 11.54 -16.21 -23.85
C TYR A 374 11.47 -15.74 -25.31
N ALA A 375 10.29 -15.42 -25.83
CA ALA A 375 10.13 -14.93 -27.22
C ALA A 375 10.70 -15.86 -28.32
N HIS A 376 10.71 -17.17 -28.08
CA HIS A 376 11.41 -18.18 -28.91
C HIS A 376 12.93 -18.01 -28.98
N LEU A 377 13.50 -17.33 -27.98
CA LEU A 377 14.93 -17.15 -27.79
C LEU A 377 15.37 -17.88 -26.53
N ARG A 378 16.56 -18.46 -26.59
CA ARG A 378 17.32 -18.88 -25.42
C ARG A 378 18.24 -17.74 -25.03
N ILE A 379 18.11 -17.27 -23.80
CA ILE A 379 18.86 -16.13 -23.26
C ILE A 379 19.65 -16.63 -22.05
N SER A 380 20.96 -16.52 -22.13
CA SER A 380 21.89 -16.85 -21.05
C SER A 380 22.51 -15.57 -20.51
N PHE A 381 22.46 -15.36 -19.20
CA PHE A 381 23.02 -14.19 -18.54
C PHE A 381 23.80 -14.64 -17.29
N PRO A 382 24.81 -13.88 -16.85
CA PRO A 382 25.62 -14.26 -15.69
C PRO A 382 24.77 -14.28 -14.42
N LYS A 383 25.23 -14.93 -13.34
CA LYS A 383 24.59 -14.78 -12.02
C LYS A 383 25.03 -13.52 -11.27
N ARG A 384 26.15 -12.91 -11.70
CA ARG A 384 26.72 -11.71 -11.10
C ARG A 384 26.94 -10.66 -12.20
N PRO A 385 26.19 -9.55 -12.20
CA PRO A 385 26.45 -8.42 -13.10
C PRO A 385 27.77 -7.68 -12.79
N PRO A 386 28.29 -6.91 -13.76
CA PRO A 386 27.94 -6.94 -15.19
C PRO A 386 28.59 -8.17 -15.88
N GLY A 387 28.04 -8.62 -17.01
CA GLY A 387 28.72 -9.63 -17.83
C GLY A 387 28.08 -9.87 -19.19
N ILE A 388 28.51 -10.95 -19.85
CA ILE A 388 28.12 -11.25 -21.24
C ILE A 388 26.75 -11.94 -21.26
N VAL A 389 25.80 -11.35 -21.98
CA VAL A 389 24.50 -11.96 -22.26
C VAL A 389 24.56 -12.64 -23.63
N THR A 390 24.26 -13.93 -23.71
CA THR A 390 24.18 -14.67 -24.98
C THR A 390 22.72 -14.84 -25.37
N VAL A 391 22.40 -14.55 -26.63
CA VAL A 391 21.05 -14.71 -27.18
C VAL A 391 21.11 -15.54 -28.46
N GLU A 392 20.33 -16.61 -28.50
CA GLU A 392 20.23 -17.52 -29.65
C GLU A 392 18.78 -17.97 -29.90
N PRO A 393 18.35 -18.19 -31.15
CA PRO A 393 17.05 -18.80 -31.44
C PRO A 393 16.93 -20.20 -30.82
N ILE A 394 15.76 -20.54 -30.30
CA ILE A 394 15.45 -21.93 -29.97
C ILE A 394 15.18 -22.66 -31.30
N GLU A 395 15.90 -23.74 -31.59
CA GLU A 395 15.62 -24.57 -32.77
C GLU A 395 14.15 -25.02 -32.73
N SER A 396 13.37 -24.61 -33.73
CA SER A 396 12.00 -25.10 -33.86
C SER A 396 12.08 -26.57 -34.29
N THR A 397 11.47 -27.47 -33.52
CA THR A 397 11.31 -28.88 -33.89
C THR A 397 10.46 -29.08 -35.15
N TYR A 398 9.89 -28.01 -35.74
CA TYR A 398 8.99 -28.07 -36.89
C TYR A 398 9.69 -28.01 -38.26
N GLU A 399 11.00 -27.75 -38.34
CA GLU A 399 11.72 -27.69 -39.64
C GLU A 399 12.48 -28.98 -40.02
N ARG A 400 12.45 -30.03 -39.19
CA ARG A 400 13.07 -31.33 -39.53
C ARG A 400 12.17 -32.29 -40.32
N GLY A 401 10.99 -31.84 -40.78
CA GLY A 401 9.97 -32.69 -41.40
C GLY A 401 9.56 -32.34 -42.83
N ALA A 402 10.31 -31.52 -43.55
CA ALA A 402 10.03 -31.22 -44.95
C ALA A 402 11.33 -31.06 -45.77
N LEU A 403 11.99 -32.19 -46.03
CA LEU A 403 12.84 -32.40 -47.20
C LEU A 403 12.51 -33.75 -47.81
#